data_AF-A0A1F6MFE4-F1
#
_entry.id   AF-A0A1F6MFE4-F1
#
_cell.length_a   1.000
_cell.length_b   1.000
_cell.length_c   1.000
_cell.angle_alpha   90.00
_cell.angle_beta   90.00
_cell.angle_gamma   90.00
#
_symmetry.space_group_name_H-M   'P 1'
#
loop_
_entity.id
_entity.type
_entity.pdbx_description
1 polymer ?
#
loop_
_entity_poly.entity_id
_entity_poly.type
_entity_poly.pdbx_seq_one_letter_code
_entity_poly.pdbx_strand_id
1 'polypeptide(L)'
;MGGEGRRSIPEEEMSIDEHVWVQLTQNGKKTYDEYCKAPGTKPSNRRIDQRGWCSLPLREWGQIFGHMLGKDSPTQFINNVIRLSRPG
;
A
#
# COMPACT_ATOMS: atom_id res chain seq x y z
N MET A 1 26.77 -12.52 -33.89
CA MET A 1 26.46 -13.20 -32.61
C MET A 1 27.04 -12.35 -31.49
N GLY A 2 26.23 -11.97 -30.51
CA GLY A 2 26.65 -11.13 -29.38
C GLY A 2 25.43 -10.49 -28.77
N GLY A 3 24.74 -11.24 -27.90
CA GLY A 3 23.44 -10.90 -27.33
C GLY A 3 23.46 -9.61 -26.53
N GLU A 4 22.41 -8.84 -26.71
CA GLU A 4 22.09 -7.64 -25.95
C GLU A 4 22.04 -7.97 -24.46
N GLY A 5 22.91 -7.31 -23.69
CA GLY A 5 22.89 -7.35 -22.24
C GLY A 5 21.59 -6.74 -21.73
N ARG A 6 20.61 -7.59 -21.40
CA ARG A 6 19.51 -7.21 -20.53
C ARG A 6 20.13 -6.76 -19.21
N ARG A 7 20.15 -5.45 -18.96
CA ARG A 7 20.45 -4.91 -17.63
C ARG A 7 19.33 -5.40 -16.73
N SER A 8 19.59 -6.44 -15.95
CA SER A 8 18.72 -6.82 -14.85
C SER A 8 18.68 -5.64 -13.89
N ILE A 9 17.50 -5.05 -13.72
CA ILE A 9 17.26 -4.10 -12.65
C ILE A 9 17.54 -4.87 -11.35
N PRO A 10 18.41 -4.39 -10.45
CA PRO A 10 18.53 -5.00 -9.14
C PRO A 10 17.16 -4.94 -8.48
N GLU A 11 16.55 -6.10 -8.24
CA GLU A 11 15.36 -6.25 -7.42
C GLU A 11 15.79 -5.99 -5.97
N GLU A 12 15.95 -4.72 -5.59
CA GLU A 12 15.97 -4.36 -4.17
C GLU A 12 14.59 -4.71 -3.61
N GLU A 13 14.49 -5.90 -3.00
CA GLU A 13 13.27 -6.36 -2.34
C GLU A 13 12.94 -5.39 -1.21
N MET A 14 11.82 -4.67 -1.32
CA MET A 14 11.32 -3.83 -0.23
C MET A 14 11.06 -4.68 1.00
N SER A 15 11.57 -4.24 2.16
CA SER A 15 11.32 -4.96 3.41
C SER A 15 9.83 -4.91 3.77
N ILE A 16 9.26 -6.01 4.27
CA ILE A 16 7.87 -6.03 4.73
C ILE A 16 7.59 -5.08 5.91
N ASP A 17 8.64 -4.66 6.62
CA ASP A 17 8.59 -3.68 7.69
C ASP A 17 8.85 -2.24 7.19
N GLU A 18 9.15 -2.07 5.90
CA GLU A 18 9.35 -0.76 5.28
C GLU A 18 8.03 0.03 5.26
N HIS A 19 8.14 1.30 5.64
CA HIS A 19 7.00 2.21 5.70
C HIS A 19 6.61 2.71 4.31
N VAL A 20 5.45 2.28 3.84
CA VAL A 20 4.89 2.73 2.56
C VAL A 20 3.88 3.84 2.80
N TRP A 21 4.06 4.96 2.11
CA TRP A 21 3.14 6.10 2.13
C TRP A 21 2.10 5.95 1.02
N VAL A 22 0.83 6.01 1.39
CA VAL A 22 -0.30 5.91 0.47
C VAL A 22 -1.30 7.04 0.74
N GLN A 23 -1.89 7.58 -0.31
CA GLN A 23 -3.07 8.43 -0.14
C GLN A 23 -4.32 7.57 -0.33
N LEU A 24 -5.10 7.42 0.74
CA LEU A 24 -6.32 6.63 0.69
C LEU A 24 -7.40 7.37 -0.09
N THR A 25 -8.11 6.65 -0.95
CA THR A 25 -9.37 7.13 -1.52
C THR A 25 -10.46 7.13 -0.44
N GLN A 26 -11.67 7.62 -0.78
CA GLN A 26 -12.81 7.53 0.15
C GLN A 26 -13.15 6.07 0.52
N ASN A 27 -13.05 5.14 -0.44
CA ASN A 27 -13.29 3.72 -0.18
C ASN A 27 -12.17 3.10 0.65
N GLY A 28 -10.91 3.36 0.29
CA GLY A 28 -9.75 2.91 1.07
C GLY A 28 -9.80 3.41 2.52
N LYS A 29 -10.27 4.64 2.75
CA LYS A 29 -10.45 5.20 4.10
C LYS A 29 -11.52 4.46 4.90
N LYS A 30 -12.65 4.09 4.31
CA LYS A 30 -13.70 3.32 5.01
C LYS A 30 -13.17 1.98 5.48
N THR A 31 -12.57 1.20 4.57
CA THR A 31 -11.98 -0.10 4.90
C THR A 31 -10.88 0.02 5.95
N TYR A 32 -10.05 1.07 5.84
CA TYR A 32 -9.04 1.38 6.86
C TYR A 32 -9.65 1.67 8.24
N ASP A 33 -10.68 2.52 8.29
CA ASP A 33 -11.36 2.89 9.54
C ASP A 33 -12.10 1.68 10.16
N GLU A 34 -12.69 0.81 9.34
CA GLU A 34 -13.29 -0.46 9.78
C GLU A 34 -12.25 -1.40 10.36
N TYR A 35 -11.11 -1.57 9.67
CA TYR A 35 -9.99 -2.35 10.18
C TYR A 35 -9.51 -1.82 11.52
N CYS A 36 -9.36 -0.50 11.69
CA CYS A 36 -8.90 0.11 12.95
C CYS A 36 -9.90 -0.01 14.11
N LYS A 37 -11.18 -0.23 13.81
CA LYS A 37 -12.24 -0.44 14.81
C LYS A 37 -12.41 -1.91 15.17
N ALA A 38 -11.83 -2.83 14.40
CA ALA A 38 -11.94 -4.25 14.65
C ALA A 38 -11.28 -4.61 16.00
N PRO A 39 -11.90 -5.48 16.81
CA PRO A 39 -11.30 -5.91 18.07
C PRO A 39 -9.96 -6.62 17.82
N GLY A 40 -8.92 -6.17 18.50
CA GLY A 40 -7.56 -6.74 18.38
C GLY A 40 -6.66 -6.04 17.35
N THR A 41 -7.16 -5.06 16.59
CA THR A 41 -6.32 -4.23 15.74
C THR A 41 -5.89 -2.98 16.48
N LYS A 42 -4.58 -2.71 16.50
CA LYS A 42 -4.03 -1.40 16.84
C LYS A 42 -3.12 -1.02 15.68
N PRO A 43 -3.47 -0.05 14.83
CA PRO A 43 -2.55 0.42 13.81
C PRO A 43 -1.32 0.97 14.53
N SER A 44 -0.26 0.18 14.54
CA SER A 44 0.73 0.26 15.63
C SER A 44 1.64 1.47 15.48
N ASN A 45 1.72 2.05 14.28
CA ASN A 45 2.63 3.15 13.94
C ASN A 45 2.10 4.04 12.80
N ARG A 46 0.81 4.42 12.84
CA ARG A 46 0.23 5.29 11.80
C ARG A 46 0.87 6.68 11.81
N ARG A 47 1.45 7.08 10.67
CA ARG A 47 1.84 8.48 10.42
C ARG A 47 0.89 9.07 9.38
N ILE A 48 0.32 10.23 9.67
CA ILE A 48 -0.45 11.02 8.70
C ILE A 48 0.25 12.35 8.50
N ASP A 49 0.47 12.73 7.24
CA ASP A 49 1.00 14.05 6.91
C ASP A 49 -0.11 15.10 6.75
N GLN A 50 0.28 16.38 6.67
CA GLN A 50 -0.66 17.50 6.50
C GLN A 50 -1.44 17.45 5.17
N ARG A 51 -1.01 16.64 4.20
CA ARG A 51 -1.65 16.45 2.89
C ARG A 51 -2.55 15.21 2.87
N GLY A 52 -2.72 14.54 4.01
CA GLY A 52 -3.58 13.37 4.16
C GLY A 52 -2.96 12.05 3.66
N TRP A 53 -1.64 11.99 3.44
CA TRP A 53 -0.94 10.74 3.19
C TRP A 53 -0.81 9.95 4.48
N CYS A 54 -1.05 8.64 4.40
CA CYS A 54 -0.95 7.70 5.51
C CYS A 54 0.25 6.78 5.28
N SER A 55 1.04 6.54 6.32
CA SER A 55 2.16 5.59 6.28
C SER A 55 2.00 4.49 7.31
N LEU A 56 2.21 3.27 6.83
CA LEU A 56 2.27 2.04 7.62
C LEU A 56 3.32 1.08 7.01
N PRO A 57 3.82 0.11 7.78
CA PRO A 57 4.60 -1.00 7.24
C PRO A 57 3.85 -1.74 6.12
N LEU A 58 4.57 -2.19 5.08
CA LEU A 58 4.00 -2.94 3.96
C LEU A 58 3.15 -4.15 4.41
N ARG A 59 3.61 -4.86 5.45
CA ARG A 59 2.84 -5.97 6.06
C ARG A 59 1.47 -5.55 6.58
N GLU A 60 1.34 -4.35 7.15
CA GLU A 60 0.06 -3.86 7.68
C GLU A 60 -0.88 -3.49 6.53
N TRP A 61 -0.37 -2.90 5.45
CA TRP A 61 -1.17 -2.70 4.24
C TRP A 61 -1.68 -4.02 3.67
N GLY A 62 -0.84 -5.05 3.64
CA GLY A 62 -1.26 -6.41 3.27
C GLY A 62 -2.34 -6.99 4.19
N GLN A 63 -2.32 -6.72 5.49
CA GLN A 63 -3.37 -7.16 6.42
C GLN A 63 -4.68 -6.40 6.24
N ILE A 64 -4.60 -5.07 6.06
CA ILE A 64 -5.78 -4.21 5.90
C ILE A 64 -6.49 -4.53 4.59
N PHE A 65 -5.73 -4.74 3.52
CA PHE A 65 -6.25 -4.72 2.16
C PHE A 65 -6.00 -6.00 1.36
N GLY A 66 -5.19 -6.94 1.84
CA GLY A 66 -4.85 -8.16 1.11
C GLY A 66 -6.07 -9.04 0.81
N HIS A 67 -7.11 -8.96 1.63
CA HIS A 67 -8.38 -9.64 1.37
C HIS A 67 -9.12 -9.10 0.12
N MET A 68 -8.80 -7.87 -0.33
CA MET A 68 -9.38 -7.27 -1.53
C MET A 68 -8.66 -7.71 -2.80
N LEU A 69 -7.38 -8.10 -2.73
CA LEU A 69 -6.59 -8.55 -3.88
C LEU A 69 -7.10 -9.87 -4.49
N GLY A 70 -7.88 -10.66 -3.74
CA GLY A 70 -8.55 -11.86 -4.26
C GLY A 70 -9.89 -11.58 -4.95
N LYS A 71 -10.42 -10.35 -4.86
CA LYS A 71 -11.74 -9.96 -5.38
C LYS A 71 -11.66 -8.95 -6.53
N ASP A 72 -10.71 -8.03 -6.43
CA ASP A 72 -10.47 -6.98 -7.42
C ASP A 72 -9.20 -7.25 -8.23
N SER A 73 -9.16 -6.81 -9.49
CA SER A 73 -7.89 -6.78 -10.24
C SER A 73 -6.89 -5.82 -9.57
N PRO A 74 -5.57 -6.03 -9.68
CA PRO A 74 -4.56 -5.13 -9.08
C PRO A 74 -4.75 -3.66 -9.45
N THR A 75 -5.21 -3.38 -10.68
CA THR A 75 -5.52 -2.02 -11.16
C THR A 75 -6.74 -1.43 -10.45
N GLN A 76 -7.81 -2.21 -10.26
CA GLN A 76 -8.99 -1.77 -9.51
C GLN A 76 -8.66 -1.58 -8.04
N PHE A 77 -7.83 -2.45 -7.47
CA PHE A 77 -7.33 -2.32 -6.11
C PHE A 77 -6.62 -0.97 -5.92
N ILE A 78 -5.65 -0.65 -6.77
CA ILE A 78 -4.95 0.64 -6.72
C ILE A 78 -5.97 1.78 -6.84
N ASN A 79 -6.83 1.78 -7.86
CA ASN A 79 -7.80 2.87 -8.06
C ASN A 79 -8.83 3.02 -6.92
N ASN A 80 -9.23 1.92 -6.28
CA ASN A 80 -10.23 1.91 -5.23
C ASN A 80 -9.64 2.16 -3.85
N VAL A 81 -8.35 1.93 -3.63
CA VAL A 81 -7.75 1.93 -2.30
C VAL A 81 -6.62 2.95 -2.17
N ILE A 82 -5.78 3.11 -3.19
CA ILE A 82 -4.51 3.84 -3.11
C ILE A 82 -4.30 4.78 -4.30
N ARG A 83 -4.18 6.08 -4.04
CA ARG A 83 -3.52 6.99 -4.99
C ARG A 83 -2.01 6.92 -4.79
N LEU A 84 -1.30 6.32 -5.75
CA LEU A 84 0.16 6.19 -5.75
C LEU A 84 0.89 7.44 -6.26
N SER A 85 0.17 8.45 -6.75
CA SER A 85 0.79 9.63 -7.35
C SER A 85 1.07 10.70 -6.30
N ARG A 86 2.35 10.91 -5.96
CA ARG A 86 2.82 12.20 -5.45
C ARG A 86 3.04 13.07 -6.69
N PRO A 87 2.16 14.04 -7.02
CA PRO A 87 2.48 14.98 -8.09
C PRO A 87 3.73 15.75 -7.68
N GLY A 88 4.79 15.56 -8.44
CA GLY A 88 5.97 16.40 -8.54
C GLY A 88 5.93 17.09 -9.88
#